data_AF-A0A3S0TP26-F1
#
_entry.id   AF-A0A3S0TP26-F1
#
_cell.length_a   1.000
_cell.length_b   1.000
_cell.length_c   1.000
_cell.angle_alpha   90.00
_cell.angle_beta   90.00
_cell.angle_gamma   90.00
#
_symmetry.space_group_name_H-M   'P 1'
#
loop_
_entity.id
_entity.type
_entity.pdbx_description
1 polymer ?
#
loop_
_entity_poly.entity_id
_entity_poly.type
_entity_poly.pdbx_seq_one_letter_code
_entity_poly.pdbx_strand_id
1 'polypeptide(L)'
;MTTSAEETQAPEATPSATGLHKSTVVRALFVNIVACGALLWYDLGFDHHDQLWWPDSFAFLTNLLAGGLVSFFFYWLVVYVPEMRRKKIIKTNLLRMYRDVKWDIILNVVHASQKGGRNDLSSDVDTIDRLMKTAAFRAAFRDGAEAHEGFYAFENQMSDRTPEFDAIVANLRLLARQIEFMLQTYTIEDQELFDAFKRLEGLLMTLERSGPGYDEAKGLCRFIYDIFAGWSFITGDTGDDLIEKRIQEI
;
A
#
# COMPACT_ATOMS: atom_id res chain seq x y z
N MET A 1 -28.26 -43.53 12.49
CA MET A 1 -28.06 -42.31 11.67
C MET A 1 -27.23 -41.36 12.51
N THR A 2 -25.91 -41.41 12.33
CA THR A 2 -24.93 -40.58 13.04
C THR A 2 -24.18 -39.79 11.98
N THR A 3 -24.40 -38.48 11.97
CA THR A 3 -23.81 -37.51 11.07
C THR A 3 -22.43 -37.13 11.61
N SER A 4 -21.37 -37.48 10.88
CA SER A 4 -20.01 -37.03 11.19
C SER A 4 -19.82 -35.60 10.71
N ALA A 5 -19.34 -34.74 11.61
CA ALA A 5 -18.93 -33.38 11.32
C ALA A 5 -17.56 -33.40 10.64
N GLU A 6 -17.46 -32.76 9.49
CA GLU A 6 -16.24 -32.59 8.71
C GLU A 6 -15.55 -31.30 9.16
N GLU A 7 -14.45 -31.46 9.89
CA GLU A 7 -13.62 -30.38 10.42
C GLU A 7 -12.82 -29.74 9.28
N THR A 8 -13.25 -28.56 8.82
CA THR A 8 -12.57 -27.79 7.78
C THR A 8 -11.29 -27.19 8.36
N GLN A 9 -10.16 -27.82 8.05
CA GLN A 9 -8.82 -27.38 8.41
C GLN A 9 -8.44 -26.13 7.60
N ALA A 10 -8.13 -25.02 8.29
CA ALA A 10 -7.72 -23.77 7.68
C ALA A 10 -6.37 -23.91 6.93
N PRO A 11 -6.18 -23.24 5.78
CA PRO A 11 -4.97 -23.36 4.99
C PRO A 11 -3.76 -22.78 5.73
N GLU A 12 -2.73 -23.60 5.88
CA GLU A 12 -1.43 -23.26 6.44
C GLU A 12 -0.72 -22.25 5.52
N ALA A 13 -0.40 -21.07 6.04
CA ALA A 13 0.22 -19.99 5.28
C ALA A 13 1.67 -20.37 4.89
N THR A 14 1.86 -20.81 3.65
CA THR A 14 3.19 -21.08 3.10
C THR A 14 4.01 -19.79 3.06
N PRO A 15 5.19 -19.71 3.72
CA PRO A 15 6.01 -18.51 3.71
C PRO A 15 6.47 -18.16 2.28
N SER A 16 6.37 -16.89 1.90
CA SER A 16 6.72 -16.42 0.56
C SER A 16 8.19 -16.71 0.23
N ALA A 17 8.43 -17.32 -0.94
CA ALA A 17 9.74 -17.83 -1.37
C ALA A 17 10.84 -16.75 -1.41
N THR A 18 10.46 -15.48 -1.60
CA THR A 18 11.36 -14.32 -1.61
C THR A 18 11.86 -13.90 -0.23
N GLY A 19 11.07 -14.09 0.83
CA GLY A 19 11.49 -13.81 2.21
C GLY A 19 12.57 -14.79 2.71
N LEU A 20 12.41 -16.07 2.36
CA LEU A 20 13.39 -17.13 2.63
C LEU A 20 14.72 -16.87 1.92
N HIS A 21 14.69 -16.38 0.68
CA HIS A 21 15.89 -16.05 -0.08
C HIS A 21 16.68 -14.88 0.54
N LYS A 22 16.00 -13.80 0.96
CA LYS A 22 16.63 -12.65 1.63
C LYS A 22 17.32 -13.05 2.94
N SER A 23 16.64 -13.85 3.76
CA SER A 23 17.20 -14.40 5.01
C SER A 23 18.44 -15.27 4.74
N THR A 24 18.43 -16.04 3.66
CA THR A 24 19.53 -16.97 3.35
C THR A 24 20.77 -16.23 2.86
N VAL A 25 20.59 -15.22 2.00
CA VAL A 25 21.68 -14.39 1.46
C VAL A 25 22.36 -13.56 2.56
N VAL A 26 21.59 -12.98 3.48
CA VAL A 26 22.15 -12.23 4.63
C VAL A 26 22.90 -13.14 5.60
N ARG A 27 22.37 -14.35 5.86
CA ARG A 27 23.06 -15.37 6.66
C ARG A 27 24.37 -15.81 6.01
N ALA A 28 24.37 -16.04 4.69
CA ALA A 28 25.57 -16.42 3.95
C ALA A 28 26.64 -15.33 4.00
N LEU A 29 26.27 -14.05 3.87
CA LEU A 29 27.19 -12.93 4.06
C LEU A 29 27.78 -12.93 5.47
N PHE A 30 26.93 -13.04 6.50
CA PHE A 30 27.40 -13.02 7.89
C PHE A 30 28.38 -14.16 8.18
N VAL A 31 28.08 -15.38 7.71
CA VAL A 31 28.99 -16.52 7.81
C VAL A 31 30.31 -16.25 7.09
N ASN A 32 30.28 -15.65 5.90
CA ASN A 32 31.48 -15.31 5.15
C ASN A 32 32.35 -14.25 5.86
N ILE A 33 31.72 -13.20 6.42
CA ILE A 33 32.42 -12.18 7.23
C ILE A 33 33.05 -12.80 8.48
N VAL A 34 32.32 -13.65 9.20
CA VAL A 34 32.84 -14.35 10.40
C VAL A 34 33.97 -15.30 10.03
N ALA A 35 33.86 -16.04 8.93
CA ALA A 35 34.92 -16.91 8.44
C ALA A 35 36.18 -16.13 8.04
N CYS A 36 36.04 -15.00 7.36
CA CYS A 36 37.14 -14.07 7.09
C CYS A 36 37.81 -13.59 8.38
N GLY A 37 37.01 -13.12 9.34
CA GLY A 37 37.51 -12.63 10.62
C GLY A 37 38.24 -13.70 11.42
N ALA A 38 37.70 -14.93 11.46
CA ALA A 38 38.31 -16.07 12.12
C ALA A 38 39.62 -16.50 11.43
N LEU A 39 39.65 -16.51 10.09
CA LEU A 39 40.85 -16.83 9.32
C LEU A 39 41.98 -15.83 9.58
N LEU A 40 41.66 -14.52 9.57
CA LEU A 40 42.63 -13.46 9.88
C LEU A 40 43.09 -13.49 11.34
N TRP A 41 42.17 -13.74 12.27
CA TRP A 41 42.51 -13.91 13.69
C TRP A 41 43.47 -15.08 13.90
N TYR A 42 43.20 -16.20 13.24
CA TYR A 42 44.01 -17.40 13.35
C TYR A 42 45.41 -17.19 12.74
N ASP A 43 45.50 -16.54 11.57
CA ASP A 43 46.77 -16.20 10.93
C ASP A 43 47.63 -15.21 11.74
N LEU A 44 47.00 -14.21 12.37
CA LEU A 44 47.70 -13.21 13.19
C LEU A 44 47.99 -13.68 14.63
N GLY A 45 47.20 -14.59 15.17
CA GLY A 45 47.22 -15.00 16.57
C GLY A 45 48.15 -16.17 16.87
N PHE A 46 48.56 -16.92 15.85
CA PHE A 46 49.41 -18.09 16.02
C PHE A 46 50.60 -18.05 15.05
N ASP A 47 51.78 -18.33 15.59
CA ASP A 47 53.01 -18.40 14.78
C ASP A 47 52.98 -19.68 13.94
N HIS A 48 52.68 -19.55 12.65
CA HIS A 48 52.47 -20.66 11.71
C HIS A 48 53.54 -20.73 10.63
N HIS A 49 54.59 -19.92 10.75
CA HIS A 49 55.69 -19.85 9.80
C HIS A 49 56.44 -21.19 9.62
N ASP A 50 56.32 -22.12 10.57
CA ASP A 50 56.95 -23.44 10.50
C ASP A 50 56.14 -24.47 9.67
N GLN A 51 54.89 -24.19 9.32
CA GLN A 51 54.04 -25.13 8.57
C GLN A 51 54.05 -24.84 7.06
N LEU A 52 54.72 -25.69 6.29
CA LEU A 52 54.89 -25.54 4.83
C LEU A 52 53.57 -25.44 4.02
N TRP A 53 52.44 -25.94 4.53
CA TRP A 53 51.17 -25.99 3.81
C TRP A 53 50.24 -24.80 4.12
N TRP A 54 50.54 -24.04 5.17
CA TRP A 54 49.69 -22.94 5.66
C TRP A 54 49.56 -21.78 4.64
N PRO A 55 50.64 -21.30 3.99
CA PRO A 55 50.56 -20.19 3.04
C PRO A 55 49.63 -20.46 1.85
N ASP A 56 49.70 -21.67 1.29
CA ASP A 56 48.86 -22.08 0.15
C ASP A 56 47.38 -22.17 0.53
N SER A 57 47.11 -22.74 1.71
CA SER A 57 45.74 -22.89 2.23
C SER A 57 45.12 -21.55 2.59
N PHE A 58 45.89 -20.67 3.24
CA PHE A 58 45.48 -19.31 3.56
C PHE A 58 45.16 -18.51 2.30
N ALA A 59 46.04 -18.56 1.28
CA ALA A 59 45.82 -17.89 0.01
C ALA A 59 44.57 -18.41 -0.72
N PHE A 60 44.33 -19.72 -0.71
CA PHE A 60 43.12 -20.30 -1.30
C PHE A 60 41.84 -19.84 -0.56
N LEU A 61 41.82 -19.93 0.77
CA LEU A 61 40.66 -19.57 1.59
C LEU A 61 40.34 -18.07 1.50
N THR A 62 41.36 -17.21 1.57
CA THR A 62 41.16 -15.75 1.42
C THR A 62 40.61 -15.40 0.04
N ASN A 63 41.12 -16.01 -1.04
CA ASN A 63 40.58 -15.79 -2.38
C ASN A 63 39.12 -16.27 -2.51
N LEU A 64 38.78 -17.42 -1.93
CA LEU A 64 37.42 -17.95 -1.94
C LEU A 64 36.45 -17.02 -1.19
N LEU A 65 36.82 -16.58 0.01
CA LEU A 65 35.98 -15.70 0.82
C LEU A 65 35.87 -14.30 0.20
N ALA A 66 36.99 -13.74 -0.27
CA ALA A 66 37.01 -12.46 -0.98
C ALA A 66 36.15 -12.51 -2.25
N GLY A 67 36.25 -13.58 -3.04
CA GLY A 67 35.39 -13.81 -4.19
C GLY A 67 33.90 -13.85 -3.82
N GLY A 68 33.54 -14.59 -2.78
CA GLY A 68 32.17 -14.65 -2.29
C GLY A 68 31.63 -13.29 -1.82
N LEU A 69 32.47 -12.50 -1.15
CA LEU A 69 32.14 -11.15 -0.68
C LEU A 69 31.94 -10.19 -1.85
N VAL A 70 32.83 -10.22 -2.85
CA VAL A 70 32.69 -9.45 -4.09
C VAL A 70 31.40 -9.82 -4.83
N SER A 71 31.10 -11.11 -5.00
CA SER A 71 29.86 -11.57 -5.63
C SER A 71 28.61 -11.10 -4.87
N PHE A 72 28.64 -11.14 -3.54
CA PHE A 72 27.56 -10.58 -2.72
C PHE A 72 27.37 -9.08 -2.98
N PHE A 73 28.45 -8.29 -2.97
CA PHE A 73 28.37 -6.85 -3.20
C PHE A 73 27.84 -6.53 -4.60
N PHE A 74 28.25 -7.28 -5.62
CA PHE A 74 27.68 -7.16 -6.96
C PHE A 74 26.18 -7.45 -6.98
N TYR A 75 25.73 -8.56 -6.39
CA TYR A 75 24.30 -8.85 -6.29
C TYR A 75 23.53 -7.74 -5.55
N TRP A 76 24.06 -7.31 -4.40
CA TRP A 76 23.42 -6.28 -3.59
C TRP A 76 23.32 -4.95 -4.34
N LEU A 77 24.38 -4.53 -5.04
CA LEU A 77 24.41 -3.26 -5.75
C LEU A 77 23.63 -3.28 -7.07
N VAL A 78 23.66 -4.40 -7.81
CA VAL A 78 23.05 -4.52 -9.14
C VAL A 78 21.58 -4.92 -9.06
N VAL A 79 21.18 -5.75 -8.09
CA VAL A 79 19.82 -6.28 -8.00
C VAL A 79 19.07 -5.62 -6.84
N TYR A 80 19.60 -5.74 -5.62
CA TYR A 80 18.86 -5.38 -4.42
C TYR A 80 18.64 -3.86 -4.27
N VAL A 81 19.68 -3.04 -4.50
CA VAL A 81 19.58 -1.58 -4.38
C VAL A 81 18.60 -0.99 -5.40
N PRO A 82 18.66 -1.33 -6.71
CA PRO A 82 17.67 -0.87 -7.68
C PRO A 82 16.25 -1.31 -7.35
N GLU A 83 16.06 -2.55 -6.90
CA GLU A 83 14.74 -3.07 -6.51
C GLU A 83 14.15 -2.27 -5.34
N MET A 84 14.94 -2.03 -4.29
CA MET A 84 14.52 -1.23 -3.13
C MET A 84 14.18 0.21 -3.49
N ARG A 85 15.00 0.86 -4.34
CA ARG A 85 14.72 2.21 -4.82
C ARG A 85 13.43 2.25 -5.63
N ARG A 86 13.20 1.28 -6.50
CA ARG A 86 11.99 1.16 -7.32
C ARG A 86 10.74 0.99 -6.44
N LYS A 87 10.76 0.09 -5.45
CA LYS A 87 9.67 -0.09 -4.47
C LYS A 87 9.32 1.22 -3.78
N LYS A 88 10.33 1.92 -3.26
CA LYS A 88 10.15 3.20 -2.56
C LYS A 88 9.53 4.28 -3.45
N ILE A 89 9.97 4.41 -4.70
CA ILE A 89 9.44 5.41 -5.65
C ILE A 89 7.98 5.13 -5.95
N ILE A 90 7.62 3.87 -6.24
CA ILE A 90 6.24 3.48 -6.56
C ILE A 90 5.32 3.74 -5.37
N LYS A 91 5.71 3.27 -4.18
CA LYS A 91 4.95 3.52 -2.94
C LYS A 91 4.72 5.00 -2.70
N THR A 92 5.77 5.81 -2.82
CA THR A 92 5.69 7.26 -2.61
C THR A 92 4.78 7.92 -3.64
N ASN A 93 4.87 7.51 -4.91
CA ASN A 93 4.04 8.05 -5.99
C ASN A 93 2.56 7.64 -5.84
N LEU A 94 2.29 6.38 -5.52
CA LEU A 94 0.92 5.89 -5.30
C LEU A 94 0.29 6.59 -4.09
N LEU A 95 1.04 6.73 -2.99
CA LEU A 95 0.56 7.42 -1.80
C LEU A 95 0.29 8.91 -2.08
N ARG A 96 1.19 9.59 -2.78
CA ARG A 96 0.99 10.99 -3.18
C ARG A 96 -0.26 11.12 -4.03
N MET A 97 -0.35 10.35 -5.11
CA MET A 97 -1.46 10.43 -6.03
C MET A 97 -2.80 10.04 -5.37
N TYR A 98 -2.81 9.07 -4.46
CA TYR A 98 -4.00 8.74 -3.67
C TYR A 98 -4.46 9.94 -2.82
N ARG A 99 -3.53 10.62 -2.15
CA ARG A 99 -3.85 11.83 -1.36
C ARG A 99 -4.34 12.98 -2.24
N ASP A 100 -3.73 13.18 -3.41
CA ASP A 100 -4.15 14.20 -4.37
C ASP A 100 -5.56 13.89 -4.92
N VAL A 101 -5.85 12.63 -5.25
CA VAL A 101 -7.19 12.19 -5.67
C VAL A 101 -8.22 12.39 -4.55
N LYS A 102 -7.88 12.03 -3.32
CA LYS A 102 -8.75 12.25 -2.16
C LYS A 102 -9.06 13.73 -1.98
N TRP A 103 -8.04 14.55 -2.11
CA TRP A 103 -8.16 15.99 -2.01
C TRP A 103 -9.17 16.57 -2.99
N ASP A 104 -8.98 16.23 -4.26
CA ASP A 104 -9.85 16.70 -5.33
C ASP A 104 -11.29 16.17 -5.15
N ILE A 105 -11.47 14.94 -4.69
CA ILE A 105 -12.80 14.39 -4.39
C ILE A 105 -13.47 15.18 -3.25
N ILE A 106 -12.78 15.46 -2.14
CA ILE A 106 -13.38 16.24 -1.03
C ILE A 106 -13.77 17.64 -1.51
N LEU A 107 -12.92 18.29 -2.31
CA LEU A 107 -13.24 19.61 -2.86
C LEU A 107 -14.55 19.57 -3.66
N ASN A 108 -14.70 18.57 -4.53
CA ASN A 108 -15.94 18.37 -5.29
C ASN A 108 -17.13 18.00 -4.41
N VAL A 109 -16.94 17.19 -3.36
CA VAL A 109 -17.98 16.87 -2.37
C VAL A 109 -18.46 18.13 -1.66
N VAL A 110 -17.54 19.03 -1.26
CA VAL A 110 -17.89 20.30 -0.61
C VAL A 110 -18.63 21.24 -1.56
N HIS A 111 -18.15 21.41 -2.80
CA HIS A 111 -18.86 22.22 -3.79
C HIS A 111 -20.27 21.70 -4.09
N ALA A 112 -20.42 20.38 -4.27
CA ALA A 112 -21.72 19.76 -4.45
C ALA A 112 -22.60 19.94 -3.20
N SER A 113 -22.05 19.77 -1.99
CA SER A 113 -22.79 20.03 -0.75
C SER A 113 -23.30 21.46 -0.64
N GLN A 114 -22.48 22.45 -1.05
CA GLN A 114 -22.87 23.85 -1.08
C GLN A 114 -24.00 24.11 -2.08
N LYS A 115 -23.94 23.50 -3.27
CA LYS A 115 -25.06 23.53 -4.24
C LYS A 115 -26.32 22.86 -3.70
N GLY A 116 -26.16 21.84 -2.87
CA GLY A 116 -27.23 21.19 -2.10
C GLY A 116 -27.77 22.02 -0.94
N GLY A 117 -27.29 23.25 -0.73
CA GLY A 117 -27.84 24.19 0.26
C GLY A 117 -27.07 24.29 1.57
N ARG A 118 -25.92 23.63 1.70
CA ARG A 118 -25.06 23.76 2.89
C ARG A 118 -24.19 25.01 2.83
N ASN A 119 -24.36 25.93 3.78
CA ASN A 119 -23.54 27.15 3.88
C ASN A 119 -22.49 27.07 5.00
N ASP A 120 -22.56 26.03 5.83
CA ASP A 120 -21.63 25.77 6.93
C ASP A 120 -20.25 25.25 6.49
N LEU A 121 -20.15 24.79 5.24
CA LEU A 121 -18.90 24.34 4.63
C LEU A 121 -18.32 25.43 3.72
N SER A 122 -17.02 25.63 3.83
CA SER A 122 -16.26 26.52 2.95
C SER A 122 -15.32 25.70 2.06
N SER A 123 -15.09 26.19 0.83
CA SER A 123 -14.23 25.55 -0.17
C SER A 123 -12.78 26.03 -0.11
N ASP A 124 -12.36 26.59 1.02
CA ASP A 124 -10.98 27.04 1.26
C ASP A 124 -10.05 25.86 1.58
N VAL A 125 -8.76 26.06 1.32
CA VAL A 125 -7.73 25.02 1.49
C VAL A 125 -7.72 24.48 2.92
N ASP A 126 -7.82 25.33 3.95
CA ASP A 126 -7.76 24.87 5.35
C ASP A 126 -8.95 23.97 5.70
N THR A 127 -10.14 24.31 5.20
CA THR A 127 -11.35 23.48 5.41
C THR A 127 -11.20 22.12 4.75
N ILE A 128 -10.78 22.08 3.48
CA ILE A 128 -10.64 20.80 2.79
C ILE A 128 -9.50 19.99 3.47
N ASP A 129 -8.41 20.62 3.94
CA ASP A 129 -7.23 19.94 4.57
C ASP A 129 -7.62 19.31 5.90
N ARG A 130 -8.50 20.00 6.63
CA ARG A 130 -9.13 19.45 7.82
C ARG A 130 -9.99 18.23 7.47
N LEU A 131 -10.78 18.28 6.40
CA LEU A 131 -11.66 17.20 5.95
C LEU A 131 -10.93 15.98 5.39
N MET A 132 -9.64 16.09 5.04
CA MET A 132 -8.81 14.92 4.70
C MET A 132 -8.69 13.90 5.85
N LYS A 133 -8.90 14.35 7.10
CA LYS A 133 -8.90 13.50 8.29
C LYS A 133 -10.28 12.86 8.48
N THR A 134 -10.29 11.54 8.63
CA THR A 134 -11.51 10.71 8.76
C THR A 134 -12.46 11.21 9.85
N ALA A 135 -11.95 11.48 11.04
CA ALA A 135 -12.74 11.97 12.16
C ALA A 135 -13.39 13.34 11.88
N ALA A 136 -12.67 14.23 11.20
CA ALA A 136 -13.16 15.56 10.88
C ALA A 136 -14.21 15.53 9.76
N PHE A 137 -13.98 14.71 8.72
CA PHE A 137 -14.98 14.46 7.68
C PHE A 137 -16.26 13.90 8.28
N ARG A 138 -16.15 12.84 9.09
CA ARG A 138 -17.31 12.24 9.75
C ARG A 138 -18.04 13.26 10.61
N ALA A 139 -17.34 14.04 11.43
CA ALA A 139 -17.97 15.08 12.24
C ALA A 139 -18.72 16.14 11.40
N ALA A 140 -18.17 16.51 10.25
CA ALA A 140 -18.77 17.51 9.35
C ALA A 140 -19.96 16.99 8.54
N PHE A 141 -20.05 15.67 8.30
CA PHE A 141 -21.05 15.08 7.41
C PHE A 141 -22.04 14.12 8.10
N ARG A 142 -21.83 13.77 9.37
CA ARG A 142 -22.70 12.87 10.14
C ARG A 142 -24.05 13.50 10.50
N ASP A 143 -24.02 14.74 11.01
CA ASP A 143 -25.22 15.46 11.44
C ASP A 143 -25.24 16.78 10.68
N GLY A 144 -26.17 16.96 9.72
CA GLY A 144 -26.27 18.20 8.97
C GLY A 144 -26.56 19.37 9.90
N ALA A 145 -25.57 20.24 10.13
CA ALA A 145 -25.66 21.28 11.16
C ALA A 145 -26.74 22.34 10.87
N GLU A 146 -27.01 22.66 9.59
CA GLU A 146 -27.97 23.71 9.21
C GLU A 146 -29.27 23.18 8.59
N ALA A 147 -29.25 22.04 7.90
CA ALA A 147 -30.40 21.49 7.17
C ALA A 147 -30.79 20.06 7.57
N HIS A 148 -30.09 19.45 8.54
CA HIS A 148 -30.17 18.01 8.84
C HIS A 148 -29.81 17.08 7.67
N GLU A 149 -29.38 17.61 6.52
CA GLU A 149 -29.05 16.79 5.35
C GLU A 149 -27.64 16.19 5.42
N GLY A 150 -26.66 16.84 6.05
CA GLY A 150 -25.33 16.24 6.28
C GLY A 150 -24.66 15.81 4.97
N PHE A 151 -24.44 14.51 4.80
CA PHE A 151 -23.96 13.92 3.54
C PHE A 151 -25.04 13.85 2.45
N TYR A 152 -26.33 13.82 2.80
CA TYR A 152 -27.43 13.80 1.82
C TYR A 152 -27.45 15.04 0.92
N ALA A 153 -27.00 16.20 1.41
CA ALA A 153 -26.88 17.41 0.58
C ALA A 153 -25.96 17.19 -0.63
N PHE A 154 -24.88 16.42 -0.43
CA PHE A 154 -24.02 15.96 -1.52
C PHE A 154 -24.72 14.90 -2.39
N GLU A 155 -25.32 13.88 -1.78
CA GLU A 155 -25.97 12.79 -2.52
C GLU A 155 -27.06 13.29 -3.47
N ASN A 156 -27.85 14.27 -3.03
CA ASN A 156 -28.89 14.90 -3.83
C ASN A 156 -28.35 15.51 -5.13
N GLN A 157 -27.12 16.03 -5.12
CA GLN A 157 -26.47 16.61 -6.30
C GLN A 157 -25.80 15.57 -7.22
N MET A 158 -25.69 14.32 -6.78
CA MET A 158 -25.11 13.23 -7.60
C MET A 158 -26.17 12.50 -8.45
N SER A 159 -27.45 12.80 -8.24
CA SER A 159 -28.55 12.24 -9.05
C SER A 159 -28.54 12.80 -10.48
N ASP A 160 -28.06 14.03 -10.65
CA ASP A 160 -27.91 14.69 -11.94
C ASP A 160 -26.47 14.66 -12.42
N ARG A 161 -26.28 14.81 -13.74
CA ARG A 161 -24.94 14.94 -14.32
C ARG A 161 -24.38 16.33 -14.05
N THR A 162 -23.63 16.45 -12.96
CA THR A 162 -22.97 17.70 -12.55
C THR A 162 -21.47 17.68 -12.89
N PRO A 163 -20.82 18.86 -13.03
CA PRO A 163 -19.37 18.93 -13.16
C PRO A 163 -18.63 18.25 -12.01
N GLU A 164 -19.17 18.32 -10.79
CA GLU A 164 -18.64 17.66 -9.60
C GLU A 164 -18.70 16.13 -9.73
N PHE A 165 -19.82 15.59 -10.23
CA PHE A 165 -19.95 14.17 -10.52
C PHE A 165 -18.90 13.70 -11.54
N ASP A 166 -18.80 14.39 -12.68
CA ASP A 166 -17.83 14.03 -13.73
C ASP A 166 -16.38 14.13 -13.21
N ALA A 167 -16.08 15.13 -12.36
CA ALA A 167 -14.76 15.30 -11.74
C ALA A 167 -14.42 14.18 -10.74
N ILE A 168 -15.38 13.79 -9.89
CA ILE A 168 -15.23 12.67 -8.95
C ILE A 168 -14.98 11.37 -9.73
N VAL A 169 -15.79 11.08 -10.75
CA VAL A 169 -15.62 9.87 -11.58
C VAL A 169 -14.27 9.88 -12.30
N ALA A 170 -13.83 11.03 -12.82
CA ALA A 170 -12.52 11.16 -13.44
C ALA A 170 -11.36 10.87 -12.46
N ASN A 171 -11.49 11.34 -11.22
CA ASN A 171 -10.53 11.07 -10.14
C ASN A 171 -10.48 9.59 -9.75
N LEU A 172 -11.63 8.92 -9.65
CA LEU A 172 -11.68 7.47 -9.42
C LEU A 172 -11.06 6.68 -10.56
N ARG A 173 -11.31 7.08 -11.82
CA ARG A 173 -10.67 6.49 -13.00
C ARG A 173 -9.16 6.68 -12.99
N LEU A 174 -8.67 7.84 -12.54
CA LEU A 174 -7.23 8.09 -12.39
C LEU A 174 -6.61 7.13 -11.35
N LEU A 175 -7.27 6.98 -10.20
CA LEU A 175 -6.85 6.06 -9.16
C LEU A 175 -6.83 4.61 -9.64
N ALA A 176 -7.87 4.16 -10.34
CA ALA A 176 -7.95 2.81 -10.90
C ALA A 176 -6.79 2.52 -11.84
N ARG A 177 -6.50 3.43 -12.78
CA ARG A 177 -5.39 3.29 -13.74
C ARG A 177 -4.03 3.23 -13.06
N GLN A 178 -3.82 3.98 -11.98
CA GLN A 178 -2.56 3.90 -11.24
C GLN A 178 -2.43 2.59 -10.47
N ILE A 179 -3.52 2.11 -9.86
CA ILE A 179 -3.53 0.81 -9.18
C ILE A 179 -3.24 -0.30 -10.20
N GLU A 180 -3.87 -0.27 -11.36
CA GLU A 180 -3.60 -1.18 -12.47
C GLU A 180 -2.12 -1.15 -12.88
N PHE A 181 -1.58 0.05 -13.13
CA PHE A 181 -0.17 0.23 -13.48
C PHE A 181 0.76 -0.37 -12.41
N MET A 182 0.46 -0.15 -11.13
CA MET A 182 1.23 -0.68 -10.01
C MET A 182 1.16 -2.20 -9.95
N LEU A 183 -0.02 -2.80 -10.11
CA LEU A 183 -0.24 -4.25 -10.12
C LEU A 183 0.45 -4.94 -11.31
N GLN A 184 0.54 -4.28 -12.47
CA GLN A 184 1.23 -4.82 -13.65
C GLN A 184 2.75 -4.65 -13.57
N THR A 185 3.19 -3.52 -13.01
CA THR A 185 4.62 -3.15 -12.99
C THR A 185 5.38 -3.88 -11.88
N TYR A 186 4.69 -4.26 -10.81
CA TYR A 186 5.34 -4.69 -9.59
C TYR A 186 4.77 -6.01 -9.04
N THR A 187 5.68 -6.88 -8.62
CA THR A 187 5.35 -8.14 -7.94
C THR A 187 5.08 -7.85 -6.47
N ILE A 188 3.80 -7.72 -6.10
CA ILE A 188 3.39 -7.71 -4.70
C ILE A 188 3.58 -9.13 -4.16
N GLU A 189 4.53 -9.30 -3.23
CA GLU A 189 4.85 -10.61 -2.64
C GLU A 189 3.74 -11.10 -1.70
N ASP A 190 2.97 -10.18 -1.12
CA ASP A 190 1.84 -10.46 -0.23
C ASP A 190 0.54 -10.65 -1.03
N GLN A 191 0.03 -11.88 -1.02
CA GLN A 191 -1.20 -12.25 -1.72
C GLN A 191 -2.43 -11.49 -1.18
N GLU A 192 -2.53 -11.27 0.13
CA GLU A 192 -3.67 -10.55 0.73
C GLU A 192 -3.69 -9.10 0.23
N LEU A 193 -2.52 -8.47 0.20
CA LEU A 193 -2.35 -7.10 -0.28
C LEU A 193 -2.67 -6.99 -1.77
N PHE A 194 -2.18 -7.94 -2.57
CA PHE A 194 -2.48 -8.01 -4.00
C PHE A 194 -4.00 -8.15 -4.25
N ASP A 195 -4.66 -9.08 -3.55
CA ASP A 195 -6.09 -9.31 -3.67
C ASP A 195 -6.91 -8.10 -3.21
N ALA A 196 -6.46 -7.39 -2.18
CA ALA A 196 -7.07 -6.14 -1.73
C ALA A 196 -7.04 -5.06 -2.82
N PHE A 197 -5.88 -4.84 -3.46
CA PHE A 197 -5.76 -3.88 -4.56
C PHE A 197 -6.53 -4.30 -5.81
N LYS A 198 -6.58 -5.60 -6.13
CA LYS A 198 -7.40 -6.11 -7.24
C LYS A 198 -8.90 -5.90 -7.00
N ARG A 199 -9.37 -6.13 -5.78
CA ARG A 199 -10.77 -5.82 -5.39
C ARG A 199 -11.05 -4.32 -5.49
N LEU A 200 -10.12 -3.48 -5.03
CA LEU A 200 -10.25 -2.03 -5.12
C LEU A 200 -10.30 -1.57 -6.59
N GLU A 201 -9.41 -2.05 -7.45
CA GLU A 201 -9.40 -1.78 -8.89
C GLU A 201 -10.77 -2.14 -9.52
N GLY A 202 -11.27 -3.35 -9.28
CA GLY A 202 -12.55 -3.80 -9.83
C GLY A 202 -13.74 -2.97 -9.32
N LEU A 203 -13.72 -2.57 -8.05
CA LEU A 203 -14.73 -1.68 -7.48
C LEU A 203 -14.68 -0.30 -8.14
N LEU A 204 -13.50 0.30 -8.28
CA LEU A 204 -13.33 1.61 -8.92
C LEU A 204 -13.78 1.59 -10.39
N MET A 205 -13.44 0.53 -11.14
CA MET A 205 -13.92 0.35 -12.52
C MET A 205 -15.44 0.19 -12.60
N THR A 206 -16.07 -0.40 -11.58
CA THR A 206 -17.54 -0.53 -11.51
C THR A 206 -18.19 0.83 -11.21
N LEU A 207 -17.64 1.59 -10.27
CA LEU A 207 -18.10 2.93 -9.94
C LEU A 207 -17.94 3.91 -11.10
N GLU A 208 -16.87 3.79 -11.87
CA GLU A 208 -16.66 4.59 -13.09
C GLU A 208 -17.77 4.40 -14.13
N ARG A 209 -18.33 3.19 -14.21
CA ARG A 209 -19.43 2.86 -15.13
C ARG A 209 -20.80 3.24 -14.58
N SER A 210 -20.87 3.59 -13.29
CA SER A 210 -22.11 4.06 -12.69
C SER A 210 -22.43 5.44 -13.27
N GLY A 211 -23.58 5.56 -13.92
CA GLY A 211 -24.06 6.82 -14.44
C GLY A 211 -24.58 7.73 -13.33
N PRO A 212 -24.83 9.01 -13.63
CA PRO A 212 -25.65 9.86 -12.76
C PRO A 212 -27.06 9.26 -12.68
N GLY A 213 -27.64 9.27 -11.48
CA GLY A 213 -28.98 8.75 -11.22
C GLY A 213 -29.18 8.46 -9.74
N TYR A 214 -30.42 8.50 -9.26
CA TYR A 214 -30.72 8.38 -7.83
C TYR A 214 -30.24 7.04 -7.25
N ASP A 215 -30.48 5.94 -7.97
CA ASP A 215 -30.06 4.61 -7.55
C ASP A 215 -28.63 4.30 -8.03
N GLU A 216 -28.24 4.81 -9.20
CA GLU A 216 -26.95 4.57 -9.83
C GLU A 216 -25.79 5.24 -9.08
N ALA A 217 -25.98 6.49 -8.62
CA ALA A 217 -24.96 7.24 -7.90
C ALA A 217 -24.82 6.79 -6.43
N LYS A 218 -25.79 6.03 -5.89
CA LYS A 218 -25.78 5.59 -4.49
C LYS A 218 -24.56 4.74 -4.14
N GLY A 219 -24.10 3.90 -5.08
CA GLY A 219 -22.88 3.12 -4.92
C GLY A 219 -21.64 4.01 -4.78
N LEU A 220 -21.55 5.06 -5.61
CA LEU A 220 -20.48 6.04 -5.58
C LEU A 220 -20.49 6.85 -4.28
N CYS A 221 -21.65 7.40 -3.90
CA CYS A 221 -21.80 8.17 -2.66
C CYS A 221 -21.41 7.35 -1.43
N ARG A 222 -21.89 6.11 -1.36
CA ARG A 222 -21.53 5.20 -0.27
C ARG A 222 -20.04 4.91 -0.21
N PHE A 223 -19.41 4.64 -1.35
CA PHE A 223 -17.97 4.39 -1.40
C PHE A 223 -17.16 5.59 -0.93
N ILE A 224 -17.54 6.80 -1.36
CA ILE A 224 -16.92 8.05 -0.89
C ILE A 224 -17.08 8.15 0.63
N TYR A 225 -18.30 8.00 1.15
CA TYR A 225 -18.53 8.06 2.58
C TYR A 225 -17.69 7.03 3.35
N ASP A 226 -17.66 5.78 2.90
CA ASP A 226 -16.92 4.69 3.55
C ASP A 226 -15.41 5.01 3.66
N ILE A 227 -14.80 5.51 2.57
CA ILE A 227 -13.38 5.91 2.56
C ILE A 227 -13.13 7.12 3.46
N PHE A 228 -13.88 8.20 3.26
CA PHE A 228 -13.58 9.47 3.92
C PHE A 228 -14.03 9.49 5.37
N ALA A 229 -15.07 8.75 5.73
CA ALA A 229 -15.47 8.59 7.12
C ALA A 229 -14.62 7.54 7.86
N GLY A 230 -13.81 6.73 7.16
CA GLY A 230 -13.06 5.62 7.79
C GLY A 230 -13.99 4.56 8.37
N TRP A 231 -15.05 4.23 7.64
CA TRP A 231 -16.07 3.26 8.06
C TRP A 231 -16.22 2.18 7.00
N SER A 232 -16.23 0.93 7.41
CA SER A 232 -16.51 -0.21 6.54
C SER A 232 -17.77 -0.91 7.00
N PHE A 233 -18.64 -1.28 6.05
CA PHE A 233 -19.81 -2.09 6.35
C PHE A 233 -19.46 -3.49 6.92
N ILE A 234 -18.23 -3.98 6.67
CA ILE A 234 -17.78 -5.32 7.09
C ILE A 234 -17.04 -5.23 8.43
N THR A 235 -16.10 -4.30 8.58
CA THR A 235 -15.26 -4.20 9.78
C THR A 235 -15.71 -3.14 10.79
N GLY A 236 -16.76 -2.37 10.46
CA GLY A 236 -17.26 -1.28 11.31
C GLY A 236 -16.39 -0.03 11.24
N ASP A 237 -16.38 0.73 12.34
CA ASP A 237 -15.56 1.93 12.48
C ASP A 237 -14.08 1.56 12.64
N THR A 238 -13.29 1.80 11.60
CA THR A 238 -11.84 1.56 11.64
C THR A 238 -11.06 2.79 12.09
N GLY A 239 -11.69 3.97 12.16
CA GLY A 239 -11.06 5.25 12.52
C GLY A 239 -10.03 5.77 11.50
N ASP A 240 -9.42 4.87 10.73
CA ASP A 240 -8.35 5.11 9.77
C ASP A 240 -8.80 4.87 8.32
N ASP A 241 -8.07 5.52 7.40
CA ASP A 241 -8.19 5.26 5.97
C ASP A 241 -7.53 3.92 5.62
N LEU A 242 -8.36 2.92 5.33
CA LEU A 242 -7.91 1.57 5.02
C LEU A 242 -7.06 1.52 3.74
N ILE A 243 -7.39 2.31 2.72
CA ILE A 243 -6.63 2.29 1.45
C ILE A 243 -5.26 2.91 1.68
N GLU A 244 -5.19 4.04 2.38
CA GLU A 244 -3.92 4.67 2.72
C GLU A 244 -3.03 3.73 3.55
N LYS A 245 -3.62 3.05 4.53
CA LYS A 245 -2.91 2.07 5.36
C LYS A 245 -2.35 0.92 4.51
N ARG A 246 -3.15 0.35 3.59
CA ARG A 246 -2.68 -0.72 2.69
C ARG A 246 -1.57 -0.23 1.74
N ILE A 247 -1.62 1.01 1.24
CA ILE A 247 -0.53 1.60 0.45
C ILE A 247 0.76 1.71 1.29
N GLN A 248 0.63 2.01 2.59
CA GLN A 248 1.77 2.05 3.51
C GLN A 248 2.35 0.66 3.84
N GLU A 249 1.62 -0.42 3.59
CA GLU A 249 2.07 -1.81 3.79
C GLU A 249 2.86 -2.39 2.60
N ILE A 250 2.83 -1.73 1.42
CA ILE A 250 3.67 -2.04 0.24
C ILE A 250 5.17 -1.83 0.56
#